data_AF-A0A1W9TN55-F1
#
_entry.id   AF-A0A1W9TN55-F1
#
_cell.length_a   1.000
_cell.length_b   1.000
_cell.length_c   1.000
_cell.angle_alpha   90.00
_cell.angle_beta   90.00
_cell.angle_gamma   90.00
#
_symmetry.space_group_name_H-M   'P 1'
#
loop_
_entity.id
_entity.type
_entity.pdbx_description
1 polymer ?
#
loop_
_entity_poly.entity_id
_entity_poly.type
_entity_poly.pdbx_seq_one_letter_code
_entity_poly.pdbx_strand_id
1 'polypeptide(L)'
;MKKTFLIILLFLSVFIYANEDILKTYIKNFDSLKNKDFSKILDVLDIKKIPTYKIIHGSVLVRKSQFEWFIPLKYYYIYVGMLEMKEVVRNDFDNLVYRYIRGKTAYEIKDYDFAEQIFIEDFEYIYIRANEEFKRNYDFGEILYKLYNVYKEKDKKKADKYFNELKYINSKYYGMIENEK
;
A
#
# COMPACT_ATOMS: atom_id res chain seq x y z
N MET A 1 19.00 4.43 18.27
CA MET A 1 19.77 3.55 17.37
C MET A 1 19.35 2.07 17.35
N LYS A 2 18.68 1.51 18.38
CA LYS A 2 18.34 0.07 18.43
C LYS A 2 17.24 -0.42 17.45
N LYS A 3 16.22 0.39 17.13
CA LYS A 3 15.09 -0.04 16.26
C LYS A 3 15.46 -0.24 14.78
N THR A 4 16.36 0.60 14.24
CA THR A 4 16.76 0.54 12.82
C THR A 4 17.67 -0.65 12.53
N PHE A 5 18.46 -1.08 13.52
CA PHE A 5 19.29 -2.27 13.43
C PHE A 5 18.44 -3.55 13.43
N LEU A 6 17.32 -3.56 14.15
CA LEU A 6 16.37 -4.67 14.18
C LEU A 6 15.67 -4.91 12.83
N ILE A 7 15.35 -3.83 12.10
CA ILE A 7 14.74 -3.89 10.76
C ILE A 7 15.74 -4.48 9.74
N ILE A 8 17.02 -4.10 9.85
CA ILE A 8 18.09 -4.62 8.99
C ILE A 8 18.37 -6.10 9.30
N LEU A 9 18.36 -6.50 10.58
CA LEU A 9 18.52 -7.90 10.97
C LEU A 9 17.31 -8.75 10.58
N LEU A 10 16.10 -8.17 10.54
CA LEU A 10 14.91 -8.83 9.98
C LEU A 10 15.05 -9.03 8.47
N PHE A 11 15.44 -8.02 7.69
CA PHE A 11 15.62 -8.21 6.25
C PHE A 11 16.79 -9.17 5.91
N LEU A 12 17.86 -9.21 6.72
CA LEU A 12 18.97 -10.15 6.56
C LEU A 12 18.64 -11.58 7.07
N SER A 13 17.86 -11.74 8.13
CA SER A 13 17.42 -13.07 8.62
C SER A 13 16.27 -13.66 7.79
N VAL A 14 15.57 -12.82 7.03
CA VAL A 14 14.47 -13.20 6.14
C VAL A 14 14.94 -13.72 4.77
N PHE A 15 16.24 -13.70 4.48
CA PHE A 15 16.80 -14.52 3.39
C PHE A 15 16.55 -16.03 3.58
N ILE A 16 16.04 -16.45 4.75
CA ILE A 16 15.69 -17.84 5.10
C ILE A 16 14.15 -18.06 5.15
N TYR A 17 13.32 -17.01 5.04
CA TYR A 17 11.85 -17.11 5.25
C TYR A 17 11.03 -17.08 3.95
N ALA A 18 9.84 -17.70 3.99
CA ALA A 18 8.91 -17.77 2.88
C ALA A 18 8.44 -16.37 2.42
N ASN A 19 8.15 -16.23 1.11
CA ASN A 19 7.74 -14.97 0.48
C ASN A 19 6.59 -14.22 1.18
N GLU A 20 5.70 -14.92 1.89
CA GLU A 20 4.59 -14.31 2.62
C GLU A 20 5.02 -13.48 3.83
N ASP A 21 6.07 -13.89 4.55
CA ASP A 21 6.50 -13.22 5.78
C ASP A 21 7.14 -11.86 5.48
N ILE A 22 7.77 -11.75 4.31
CA ILE A 22 8.32 -10.50 3.78
C ILE A 22 7.19 -9.50 3.51
N LEU A 23 6.12 -9.92 2.83
CA LEU A 23 4.97 -9.06 2.54
C LEU A 23 4.30 -8.58 3.82
N LYS A 24 4.02 -9.50 4.75
CA LYS A 24 3.42 -9.17 6.05
C LYS A 24 4.28 -8.17 6.83
N THR A 25 5.60 -8.38 6.85
CA THR A 25 6.54 -7.47 7.51
C THR A 25 6.56 -6.10 6.85
N TYR A 26 6.63 -6.04 5.53
CA TYR A 26 6.61 -4.79 4.79
C TYR A 26 5.32 -4.00 5.06
N ILE A 27 4.16 -4.65 4.94
CA ILE A 27 2.84 -4.05 5.15
C ILE A 27 2.70 -3.52 6.58
N LYS A 28 3.09 -4.30 7.60
CA LYS A 28 3.01 -3.89 9.01
C LYS A 28 3.82 -2.63 9.31
N ASN A 29 4.93 -2.43 8.58
CA ASN A 29 5.80 -1.28 8.78
C ASN A 29 5.54 -0.17 7.75
N PHE A 30 4.58 -0.32 6.84
CA PHE A 30 4.39 0.56 5.68
C PHE A 30 4.40 2.03 6.08
N ASP A 31 3.49 2.45 6.95
CA ASP A 31 3.34 3.86 7.36
C ASP A 31 4.50 4.37 8.25
N SER A 32 5.38 3.49 8.74
CA SER A 32 6.50 3.83 9.64
C SER A 32 7.84 4.05 8.93
N LEU A 33 7.97 3.58 7.68
CA LEU A 33 9.22 3.66 6.91
C LEU A 33 9.54 5.11 6.52
N LYS A 34 10.82 5.48 6.59
CA LYS A 34 11.32 6.81 6.25
C LYS A 34 12.24 6.77 5.05
N ASN A 35 12.58 7.93 4.48
CA ASN A 35 13.46 8.05 3.30
C ASN A 35 14.77 7.24 3.41
N LYS A 36 15.42 7.27 4.59
CA LYS A 36 16.65 6.48 4.84
C LYS A 36 16.45 4.96 4.78
N ASP A 37 15.24 4.48 5.04
CA ASP A 37 14.89 3.07 5.02
C ASP A 37 14.61 2.63 3.57
N PHE A 38 14.08 3.52 2.73
CA PHE A 38 13.84 3.25 1.31
C PHE A 38 15.12 2.92 0.56
N SER A 39 16.17 3.76 0.68
CA SER A 39 17.45 3.46 0.00
C SER A 39 18.00 2.09 0.39
N LYS A 40 17.93 1.73 1.68
CA LYS A 40 18.38 0.42 2.15
C LYS A 40 17.58 -0.73 1.58
N ILE A 41 16.26 -0.58 1.47
CA ILE A 41 15.40 -1.62 0.88
C ILE A 41 15.74 -1.78 -0.60
N LEU A 42 15.92 -0.67 -1.34
CA LEU A 42 16.27 -0.70 -2.75
C LEU A 42 17.64 -1.36 -3.00
N ASP A 43 18.61 -1.17 -2.10
CA ASP A 43 19.95 -1.76 -2.21
C ASP A 43 19.96 -3.29 -1.98
N VAL A 44 18.96 -3.83 -1.27
CA VAL A 44 18.91 -5.25 -0.87
C VAL A 44 18.03 -6.10 -1.79
N LEU A 45 17.01 -5.51 -2.43
CA LEU A 45 16.07 -6.26 -3.25
C LEU A 45 16.66 -6.57 -4.64
N ASP A 46 16.98 -7.84 -4.90
CA ASP A 46 17.22 -8.32 -6.26
C ASP A 46 15.87 -8.54 -6.97
N ILE A 47 15.50 -7.56 -7.79
CA ILE A 47 14.18 -7.44 -8.44
C ILE A 47 13.98 -8.50 -9.52
N LYS A 48 15.06 -9.16 -9.99
CA LYS A 48 15.05 -9.83 -11.29
C LYS A 48 14.15 -11.06 -11.40
N LYS A 49 13.60 -11.64 -10.33
CA LYS A 49 12.74 -12.85 -10.45
C LYS A 49 11.56 -13.02 -9.47
N ILE A 50 11.47 -12.30 -8.36
CA ILE A 50 10.48 -12.63 -7.30
C ILE A 50 9.34 -11.58 -7.29
N PRO A 51 8.07 -11.95 -7.56
CA PRO A 51 6.94 -11.00 -7.56
C PRO A 51 6.81 -10.21 -6.27
N THR A 52 7.04 -10.87 -5.12
CA THR A 52 7.07 -10.23 -3.79
C THR A 52 8.13 -9.12 -3.69
N TYR A 53 9.32 -9.31 -4.23
CA TYR A 53 10.36 -8.27 -4.20
C TYR A 53 10.02 -7.15 -5.17
N LYS A 54 9.46 -7.48 -6.33
CA LYS A 54 9.08 -6.51 -7.34
C LYS A 54 7.93 -5.61 -6.88
N ILE A 55 6.90 -6.13 -6.21
CA ILE A 55 5.80 -5.29 -5.66
C ILE A 55 6.33 -4.37 -4.55
N ILE A 56 7.24 -4.85 -3.69
CA ILE A 56 7.83 -4.05 -2.62
C ILE A 56 8.76 -2.99 -3.20
N HIS A 57 9.63 -3.37 -4.14
CA HIS A 57 10.55 -2.45 -4.79
C HIS A 57 9.80 -1.33 -5.50
N GLY A 58 8.81 -1.67 -6.33
CA GLY A 58 8.00 -0.70 -7.03
C GLY A 58 7.23 0.22 -6.07
N SER A 59 6.73 -0.33 -4.97
CA SER A 59 6.15 0.47 -3.90
C SER A 59 7.16 1.46 -3.32
N VAL A 60 8.33 0.99 -2.87
CA VAL A 60 9.37 1.82 -2.27
C VAL A 60 9.88 2.92 -3.20
N LEU A 61 9.97 2.67 -4.51
CA LEU A 61 10.31 3.71 -5.49
C LEU A 61 9.31 4.87 -5.46
N VAL A 62 8.01 4.58 -5.53
CA VAL A 62 6.96 5.61 -5.49
C VAL A 62 7.04 6.39 -4.17
N ARG A 63 7.24 5.70 -3.05
CA ARG A 63 7.34 6.36 -1.73
C ARG A 63 8.58 7.24 -1.61
N LYS A 64 9.71 6.78 -2.16
CA LYS A 64 10.95 7.57 -2.24
C LYS A 64 10.77 8.83 -3.08
N SER A 65 9.95 8.78 -4.14
CA SER A 65 9.67 9.93 -5.00
C SER A 65 9.05 11.12 -4.26
N GLN A 66 8.36 10.89 -3.12
CA GLN A 66 7.80 11.96 -2.31
C GLN A 66 8.86 12.82 -1.60
N PHE A 67 10.09 12.30 -1.48
CA PHE A 67 11.23 12.99 -0.88
C PHE A 67 12.20 13.52 -1.94
N GLU A 68 11.89 13.35 -3.22
CA GLU A 68 12.74 13.76 -4.33
C GLU A 68 12.40 15.18 -4.79
N TRP A 69 13.38 16.07 -4.75
CA TRP A 69 13.21 17.47 -5.15
C TRP A 69 13.39 17.64 -6.66
N PHE A 70 14.18 16.77 -7.31
CA PHE A 70 14.43 16.84 -8.74
C PHE A 70 13.28 16.19 -9.53
N ILE A 71 12.43 17.02 -10.13
CA ILE A 71 11.17 16.62 -10.77
C ILE A 71 11.33 15.46 -11.78
N PRO A 72 12.30 15.45 -12.70
CA PRO A 72 12.46 14.32 -13.63
C PRO A 72 12.72 12.99 -12.93
N LEU A 73 13.53 13.00 -11.87
CA LEU A 73 13.83 11.79 -11.10
C LEU A 73 12.63 11.36 -10.25
N LYS A 74 11.85 12.31 -9.72
CA LYS A 74 10.56 12.03 -9.08
C LYS A 74 9.62 11.26 -10.02
N TYR A 75 9.42 11.77 -11.24
CA TYR A 75 8.56 11.11 -12.23
C TYR A 75 9.11 9.76 -12.68
N TYR A 76 10.43 9.63 -12.83
CA TYR A 76 11.07 8.36 -13.12
C TYR A 76 10.76 7.31 -12.05
N TYR A 77 10.91 7.64 -10.76
CA TYR A 77 10.58 6.72 -9.68
C TYR A 77 9.10 6.34 -9.64
N ILE A 78 8.20 7.30 -9.84
CA ILE A 78 6.76 7.04 -9.93
C ILE A 78 6.46 6.08 -11.08
N TYR A 79 6.97 6.38 -12.27
CA TYR A 79 6.71 5.58 -13.47
C TYR A 79 7.21 4.15 -13.33
N VAL A 80 8.48 3.97 -12.97
CA VAL A 80 9.08 2.65 -12.80
C VAL A 80 8.38 1.87 -11.69
N GLY A 81 8.13 2.52 -10.54
CA GLY A 81 7.51 1.85 -9.42
C GLY A 81 6.08 1.37 -9.70
N MET A 82 5.28 2.20 -10.37
CA MET A 82 3.93 1.83 -10.79
C MET A 82 3.92 0.76 -11.88
N LEU A 83 4.88 0.78 -12.81
CA LEU A 83 5.01 -0.23 -13.85
C LEU A 83 5.36 -1.60 -13.27
N GLU A 84 6.29 -1.66 -12.31
CA GLU A 84 6.64 -2.89 -11.61
C GLU A 84 5.45 -3.48 -10.85
N MET A 85 4.73 -2.64 -10.08
CA MET A 85 3.56 -3.10 -9.34
C MET A 85 2.42 -3.53 -10.27
N LYS A 86 2.23 -2.83 -11.40
CA LYS A 86 1.25 -3.21 -12.43
C LYS A 86 1.55 -4.57 -13.01
N GLU A 87 2.82 -4.87 -13.29
CA GLU A 87 3.21 -6.18 -13.83
C GLU A 87 2.91 -7.30 -12.83
N VAL A 88 3.24 -7.10 -11.55
CA VAL A 88 2.96 -8.10 -10.49
C VAL A 88 1.47 -8.36 -10.35
N VAL A 89 0.66 -7.31 -10.22
CA VAL A 89 -0.81 -7.46 -10.11
C VAL A 89 -1.41 -8.03 -11.39
N ARG A 90 -0.87 -7.75 -12.58
CA ARG A 90 -1.37 -8.36 -13.82
C ARG A 90 -1.09 -9.87 -13.87
N ASN A 91 0.08 -10.30 -13.39
CA ASN A 91 0.47 -11.70 -13.42
C ASN A 91 -0.26 -12.53 -12.36
N ASP A 92 -0.67 -11.92 -11.25
CA ASP A 92 -1.44 -12.56 -10.18
C ASP A 92 -2.62 -11.65 -9.75
N PHE A 93 -3.63 -11.60 -10.62
CA PHE A 93 -4.74 -10.65 -10.56
C PHE A 93 -5.64 -10.81 -9.33
N ASP A 94 -5.82 -12.03 -8.82
CA ASP A 94 -6.67 -12.30 -7.66
C ASP A 94 -5.94 -12.13 -6.33
N ASN A 95 -4.63 -11.82 -6.36
CA ASN A 95 -3.85 -11.63 -5.15
C ASN A 95 -4.18 -10.31 -4.45
N LEU A 96 -5.03 -10.40 -3.42
CA LEU A 96 -5.48 -9.26 -2.63
C LEU A 96 -4.32 -8.53 -1.91
N VAL A 97 -3.24 -9.23 -1.58
CA VAL A 97 -2.08 -8.64 -0.89
C VAL A 97 -1.30 -7.73 -1.82
N TYR A 98 -1.06 -8.14 -3.07
CA TYR A 98 -0.40 -7.31 -4.08
C TYR A 98 -1.22 -6.07 -4.42
N ARG A 99 -2.54 -6.23 -4.54
CA ARG A 99 -3.46 -5.09 -4.70
C ARG A 99 -3.46 -4.17 -3.50
N TYR A 100 -3.41 -4.73 -2.29
CA TYR A 100 -3.40 -3.92 -1.07
C TYR A 100 -2.14 -3.05 -1.00
N ILE A 101 -0.97 -3.61 -1.34
CA ILE A 101 0.27 -2.83 -1.45
C ILE A 101 0.14 -1.75 -2.53
N ARG A 102 -0.25 -2.12 -3.75
CA ARG A 102 -0.34 -1.17 -4.87
C ARG A 102 -1.35 -0.06 -4.58
N GLY A 103 -2.52 -0.39 -4.03
CA GLY A 103 -3.53 0.59 -3.64
C GLY A 103 -3.08 1.50 -2.49
N LYS A 104 -2.42 0.96 -1.44
CA LYS A 104 -1.84 1.80 -0.37
C LYS A 104 -0.82 2.79 -0.92
N THR A 105 0.04 2.33 -1.83
CA THR A 105 1.07 3.17 -2.44
C THR A 105 0.49 4.21 -3.39
N ALA A 106 -0.47 3.83 -4.24
CA ALA A 106 -1.14 4.75 -5.15
C ALA A 106 -1.89 5.85 -4.39
N TYR A 107 -2.48 5.53 -3.22
CA TYR A 107 -3.11 6.52 -2.36
C TYR A 107 -2.14 7.59 -1.84
N GLU A 108 -0.87 7.26 -1.58
CA GLU A 108 0.12 8.26 -1.13
C GLU A 108 0.40 9.34 -2.20
N ILE A 109 0.09 9.05 -3.47
CA ILE A 109 0.24 9.96 -4.60
C ILE A 109 -1.10 10.19 -5.31
N LYS A 110 -2.21 10.17 -4.57
CA LYS A 110 -3.58 10.29 -5.12
C LYS A 110 -3.88 11.60 -5.87
N ASP A 111 -3.03 12.61 -5.73
CA ASP A 111 -3.17 13.88 -6.46
C ASP A 111 -2.88 13.72 -7.96
N TYR A 112 -2.32 12.58 -8.38
CA TYR A 112 -2.25 12.20 -9.80
C TYR A 112 -3.46 11.34 -10.17
N ASP A 113 -4.23 11.77 -11.18
CA ASP A 113 -5.47 11.09 -11.62
C ASP A 113 -5.29 9.59 -11.86
N PHE A 114 -4.19 9.19 -12.51
CA PHE A 114 -3.92 7.77 -12.79
C PHE A 114 -3.73 6.95 -11.50
N ALA A 115 -3.14 7.55 -10.45
CA ALA A 115 -2.88 6.87 -9.20
C ALA A 115 -4.17 6.75 -8.38
N GLU A 116 -4.99 7.80 -8.38
CA GLU A 116 -6.31 7.74 -7.76
C GLU A 116 -7.19 6.64 -8.37
N GLN A 117 -7.21 6.54 -9.71
CA GLN A 117 -7.93 5.47 -10.40
C GLN A 117 -7.42 4.08 -9.97
N ILE A 118 -6.11 3.85 -9.95
CA ILE A 118 -5.52 2.57 -9.54
C ILE A 118 -5.86 2.23 -8.09
N PHE A 119 -5.77 3.22 -7.20
CA PHE A 119 -6.14 3.07 -5.80
C PHE A 119 -7.61 2.64 -5.65
N ILE A 120 -8.54 3.33 -6.34
CA ILE A 120 -9.97 3.00 -6.31
C ILE A 120 -10.18 1.57 -6.82
N GLU A 121 -9.63 1.23 -7.98
CA GLU A 121 -9.79 -0.09 -8.60
C GLU A 121 -9.33 -1.21 -7.66
N ASP A 122 -8.17 -1.06 -7.03
CA ASP A 122 -7.64 -2.09 -6.13
C ASP A 122 -8.45 -2.19 -4.84
N PHE A 123 -8.81 -1.07 -4.24
CA PHE A 123 -9.50 -1.08 -2.95
C PHE A 123 -10.96 -1.50 -3.10
N GLU A 124 -11.65 -1.13 -4.19
CA GLU A 124 -12.97 -1.68 -4.50
C GLU A 124 -12.91 -3.18 -4.82
N TYR A 125 -11.86 -3.65 -5.50
CA TYR A 125 -11.67 -5.09 -5.73
C TYR A 125 -11.51 -5.86 -4.42
N ILE A 126 -10.64 -5.36 -3.52
CA ILE A 126 -10.43 -5.95 -2.20
C ILE A 126 -11.73 -5.90 -1.39
N TYR A 127 -12.44 -4.78 -1.40
CA TYR A 127 -13.72 -4.62 -0.73
C TYR A 127 -14.72 -5.73 -1.13
N ILE A 128 -14.83 -6.03 -2.43
CA ILE A 128 -15.74 -7.05 -2.96
C ILE A 128 -15.28 -8.47 -2.62
N ARG A 129 -13.96 -8.72 -2.62
CA ARG A 129 -13.39 -10.08 -2.62
C ARG A 129 -12.77 -10.51 -1.29
N ALA A 130 -12.61 -9.59 -0.34
CA ALA A 130 -11.98 -9.87 0.95
C ALA A 130 -12.81 -10.88 1.76
N ASN A 131 -12.20 -12.02 2.04
CA ASN A 131 -12.71 -13.00 2.99
C ASN A 131 -12.34 -12.60 4.43
N GLU A 132 -12.88 -13.34 5.41
CA GLU A 132 -12.61 -13.07 6.83
C GLU A 132 -11.14 -13.26 7.22
N GLU A 133 -10.39 -14.12 6.51
CA GLU A 133 -8.95 -14.26 6.75
C GLU A 133 -8.19 -12.99 6.37
N PHE A 134 -8.46 -12.42 5.20
CA PHE A 134 -7.87 -11.16 4.76
C PHE A 134 -8.21 -10.04 5.74
N LYS A 135 -9.48 -9.91 6.12
CA LYS A 135 -9.94 -8.86 7.04
C LYS A 135 -9.30 -8.95 8.44
N ARG A 136 -8.94 -10.16 8.90
CA ARG A 136 -8.22 -10.35 10.17
C ARG A 136 -6.74 -9.99 10.08
N ASN A 137 -6.13 -10.21 8.92
CA ASN A 137 -4.68 -10.05 8.73
C ASN A 137 -4.27 -8.64 8.26
N TYR A 138 -5.20 -7.87 7.68
CA TYR A 138 -4.95 -6.55 7.12
C TYR A 138 -5.94 -5.53 7.66
N ASP A 139 -5.56 -4.24 7.68
CA ASP A 139 -6.44 -3.19 8.20
C ASP A 139 -7.56 -2.86 7.19
N PHE A 140 -8.62 -3.68 7.18
CA PHE A 140 -9.77 -3.49 6.29
C PHE A 140 -10.50 -2.17 6.57
N GLY A 141 -10.46 -1.68 7.81
CA GLY A 141 -10.97 -0.36 8.15
C GLY A 141 -10.23 0.76 7.42
N GLU A 142 -8.91 0.65 7.25
CA GLU A 142 -8.12 1.61 6.48
C GLU A 142 -8.57 1.69 5.02
N ILE A 143 -8.91 0.54 4.42
CA ILE A 143 -9.41 0.45 3.03
C ILE A 143 -10.71 1.25 2.91
N LEU A 144 -11.69 0.96 3.77
CA LEU A 144 -12.98 1.63 3.78
C LEU A 144 -12.84 3.13 4.03
N TYR A 145 -11.96 3.53 4.95
CA TYR A 145 -11.68 4.93 5.27
C TYR A 145 -11.10 5.69 4.08
N LYS A 146 -10.13 5.09 3.37
CA LYS A 146 -9.54 5.70 2.18
C LYS A 146 -10.56 5.79 1.03
N LEU A 147 -11.38 4.76 0.81
CA LEU A 147 -12.46 4.79 -0.18
C LEU A 147 -13.50 5.86 0.14
N TYR A 148 -13.93 5.97 1.40
CA TYR A 148 -14.80 7.04 1.88
C TYR A 148 -14.23 8.42 1.53
N ASN A 149 -12.97 8.67 1.86
CA ASN A 149 -12.33 9.97 1.65
C ASN A 149 -12.20 10.38 0.18
N VAL A 150 -12.10 9.43 -0.74
CA VAL A 150 -12.09 9.73 -2.17
C VAL A 150 -13.51 9.92 -2.70
N TYR A 151 -14.47 9.12 -2.24
CA TYR A 151 -15.85 9.22 -2.72
C TYR A 151 -16.65 10.36 -2.10
N LYS A 152 -16.29 10.91 -0.93
CA LYS A 152 -17.04 12.02 -0.34
C LYS A 152 -17.13 13.26 -1.25
N GLU A 153 -16.11 13.47 -2.09
CA GLU A 153 -16.05 14.57 -3.07
C GLU A 153 -16.62 14.19 -4.45
N LYS A 154 -16.94 12.91 -4.69
CA LYS A 154 -17.24 12.37 -6.04
C LYS A 154 -18.60 11.70 -6.16
N ASP A 155 -18.95 10.88 -5.17
CA ASP A 155 -20.18 10.09 -5.12
C ASP A 155 -20.58 9.88 -3.66
N LYS A 156 -21.50 10.74 -3.19
CA LYS A 156 -22.02 10.71 -1.82
C LYS A 156 -22.61 9.35 -1.46
N LYS A 157 -23.26 8.66 -2.40
CA LYS A 157 -23.89 7.36 -2.14
C LYS A 157 -22.83 6.29 -1.85
N LYS A 158 -21.74 6.27 -2.62
CA LYS A 158 -20.60 5.40 -2.35
C LYS A 158 -19.90 5.77 -1.05
N ALA A 159 -19.72 7.06 -0.77
CA ALA A 159 -19.15 7.52 0.49
C ALA A 159 -19.98 7.02 1.69
N ASP A 160 -21.29 7.25 1.68
CA ASP A 160 -22.21 6.82 2.74
C ASP A 160 -22.19 5.30 2.92
N LYS A 161 -22.08 4.53 1.84
CA LYS A 161 -21.91 3.08 1.90
C LYS A 161 -20.67 2.69 2.72
N TYR A 162 -19.49 3.23 2.38
CA TYR A 162 -18.25 2.89 3.09
C TYR A 162 -18.23 3.40 4.53
N PHE A 163 -18.83 4.57 4.79
CA PHE A 163 -19.01 5.10 6.14
C PHE A 163 -19.88 4.21 7.02
N ASN A 164 -21.02 3.74 6.50
CA ASN A 164 -21.91 2.83 7.24
C ASN A 164 -21.22 1.50 7.54
N GLU A 165 -20.37 1.01 6.65
CA GLU A 165 -19.61 -0.22 6.89
C GLU A 165 -18.53 -0.04 7.95
N LEU A 166 -17.83 1.10 7.96
CA LEU A 166 -16.91 1.48 9.04
C LEU A 166 -17.59 1.49 10.41
N LYS A 167 -18.81 2.01 10.47
CA LYS A 167 -19.65 2.00 11.67
C LYS A 167 -19.99 0.57 12.10
N TYR A 168 -20.41 -0.27 11.15
CA TYR A 168 -20.80 -1.65 11.41
C TYR A 168 -19.66 -2.48 11.99
N ILE A 169 -18.46 -2.36 11.44
CA ILE A 169 -17.28 -3.11 11.93
C ILE A 169 -16.63 -2.45 13.17
N ASN A 170 -17.22 -1.38 13.72
CA ASN A 170 -16.72 -0.60 14.84
C ASN A 170 -15.24 -0.20 14.67
N SER A 171 -14.89 0.30 13.48
CA SER A 171 -13.51 0.65 13.16
C SER A 171 -13.07 1.93 13.87
N LYS A 172 -11.79 2.01 14.28
CA LYS A 172 -11.18 3.26 14.78
C LYS A 172 -11.36 4.43 13.81
N TYR A 173 -11.40 4.15 12.50
CA TYR A 173 -11.57 5.17 11.46
C TYR A 173 -12.97 5.78 11.42
N TYR A 174 -14.00 5.09 11.90
CA TYR A 174 -15.34 5.67 12.05
C TYR A 174 -15.30 6.88 13.00
N GLY A 175 -14.64 6.72 14.15
CA GLY A 175 -14.46 7.82 15.11
C GLY A 175 -13.63 8.98 14.55
N MET A 176 -12.65 8.71 13.68
CA MET A 176 -11.89 9.76 13.02
C MET A 176 -12.78 10.64 12.13
N ILE A 177 -13.67 10.03 11.33
CA ILE A 177 -14.59 10.77 10.46
C ILE A 177 -15.61 11.57 11.28
N GLU A 178 -16.17 10.99 12.34
CA GLU A 178 -17.18 11.68 13.16
C GLU A 178 -16.59 12.89 13.92
N ASN A 179 -15.32 12.83 14.33
CA ASN A 179 -14.64 13.94 14.99
C ASN A 179 -14.21 15.07 14.04
N GLU A 180 -14.27 14.86 12.71
CA GLU A 180 -13.98 15.89 11.71
C GLU A 180 -15.20 16.78 11.39
N LYS A 181 -16.40 16.39 11.84
CA LYS A 181 -17.67 17.14 11.63
C LYS A 181 -17.94 18.12 12.76
#